data_AF-A0A0F9L204-F1
#
_entry.id   AF-A0A0F9L204-F1
#
_cell.length_a   1.000
_cell.length_b   1.000
_cell.length_c   1.000
_cell.angle_alpha   90.00
_cell.angle_beta   90.00
_cell.angle_gamma   90.00
#
_symmetry.space_group_name_H-M   'P 1'
#
loop_
_entity.id
_entity.type
_entity.pdbx_description
1 polymer ?
#
loop_
_entity_poly.entity_id
_entity_poly.type
_entity_poly.pdbx_seq_one_letter_code
_entity_poly.pdbx_strand_id
1 'polypeptide(L)' 'PPPNPAKMTDSRFNGYIVKYGNDSWELDALDPRTLRDLIEKTVLQYRNEETYQKVIEKENEYKRILEKVEKEWKTL' A
#
# COMPACT_ATOMS: atom_id res chain seq x y z
N PRO A 1 10.53 -8.85 -16.53
CA PRO A 1 10.68 -7.58 -17.28
C PRO A 1 12.08 -7.49 -17.93
N PRO A 2 12.21 -7.06 -19.20
CA PRO A 2 13.54 -6.94 -19.82
C PRO A 2 14.28 -5.72 -19.25
N PRO A 3 15.61 -5.77 -19.09
CA PRO A 3 16.38 -4.68 -18.49
C PRO A 3 16.52 -3.51 -19.47
N ASN A 4 16.18 -2.30 -19.01
CA ASN A 4 16.55 -1.06 -19.69
C ASN A 4 17.83 -0.52 -19.03
N PRO A 5 18.83 -0.03 -19.80
CA PRO A 5 20.01 0.59 -19.22
C PRO A 5 19.61 1.78 -18.34
N ALA A 6 20.14 1.83 -17.12
CA ALA A 6 19.87 2.93 -16.19
C ALA A 6 20.25 4.28 -16.82
N LYS A 7 19.41 5.31 -16.60
CA LYS A 7 19.57 6.64 -17.21
C LYS A 7 20.82 7.33 -16.66
N MET A 8 21.93 7.21 -17.39
CA MET A 8 23.26 7.72 -17.00
C MET A 8 23.30 9.21 -16.65
N THR A 9 22.35 10.00 -17.15
CA THR A 9 22.24 11.44 -16.90
C THR A 9 21.42 11.80 -15.66
N ASP A 10 20.81 10.82 -14.97
CA ASP A 10 20.06 11.08 -13.73
C ASP A 10 21.05 11.42 -12.60
N SER A 11 20.78 12.48 -11.83
CA SER A 11 21.63 12.88 -10.71
C SER A 11 21.74 11.81 -9.61
N ARG A 12 20.78 10.89 -9.55
CA ARG A 12 20.75 9.72 -8.66
C ARG A 12 21.44 8.49 -9.25
N PHE A 13 21.84 8.52 -10.53
CA PHE A 13 22.43 7.38 -11.25
C PHE A 13 23.62 6.77 -10.50
N ASN A 14 24.57 7.60 -10.05
CA ASN A 14 25.76 7.13 -9.32
C ASN A 14 25.41 6.38 -8.02
N GLY A 15 24.40 6.86 -7.28
CA GLY A 15 23.93 6.17 -6.08
C GLY A 15 23.09 4.93 -6.40
N TYR A 16 22.34 4.95 -7.50
CA TYR A 16 21.50 3.85 -7.94
C TYR A 16 22.35 2.66 -8.42
N ILE A 17 23.34 2.88 -9.29
CA ILE A 17 24.17 1.81 -9.85
C ILE A 17 24.99 1.08 -8.80
N VAL A 18 25.50 1.80 -7.80
CA VAL A 18 26.22 1.20 -6.65
C VAL A 18 25.31 0.25 -5.86
N LYS A 19 24.01 0.56 -5.79
CA LYS A 19 23.06 -0.19 -4.96
C LYS A 19 22.29 -1.29 -5.73
N TYR A 20 22.05 -1.10 -7.01
CA TYR A 20 21.10 -1.91 -7.81
C TYR A 20 21.67 -2.42 -9.14
N GLY A 21 22.88 -2.00 -9.54
CA GLY A 21 23.50 -2.41 -10.80
C GLY A 21 23.10 -1.54 -11.99
N ASN A 22 23.48 -1.97 -13.19
CA ASN A 22 23.35 -1.17 -14.42
C ASN A 22 21.96 -1.29 -15.09
N ASP A 23 21.15 -2.23 -14.60
CA ASP A 23 19.80 -2.44 -15.08
C ASP A 23 18.84 -1.55 -14.30
N SER A 24 17.93 -0.90 -15.02
CA SER A 24 16.81 -0.17 -14.45
C SER A 24 15.49 -0.81 -14.85
N TRP A 25 14.52 -0.69 -13.96
CA TRP A 25 13.15 -1.08 -14.19
C TRP A 25 12.28 0.17 -14.19
N GLU A 26 11.52 0.38 -15.26
CA GLU A 26 10.49 1.40 -15.29
C GLU A 26 9.29 0.91 -14.46
N LEU A 27 8.79 1.76 -13.56
CA LEU A 27 7.75 1.37 -12.59
C LEU A 27 6.41 1.08 -13.29
N ASP A 28 6.14 1.76 -14.40
CA ASP A 28 4.97 1.55 -15.27
C ASP A 28 5.02 0.24 -16.06
N ALA A 29 6.20 -0.41 -16.14
CA ALA A 29 6.37 -1.72 -16.76
C ALA A 29 6.04 -2.89 -15.82
N LEU A 30 5.77 -2.61 -14.52
CA LEU A 30 5.26 -3.62 -13.60
C LEU A 30 3.80 -3.91 -13.90
N ASP A 31 3.38 -5.17 -13.76
CA ASP A 31 1.95 -5.47 -13.86
C ASP A 31 1.21 -4.79 -12.68
N PRO A 32 -0.04 -4.33 -12.89
CA PRO A 32 -0.77 -3.55 -11.89
C PRO A 32 -0.91 -4.25 -10.53
N ARG A 33 -0.91 -5.59 -10.48
CA ARG A 33 -1.00 -6.33 -9.22
C ARG A 33 0.32 -6.25 -8.46
N THR A 34 1.44 -6.49 -9.13
CA THR A 34 2.77 -6.33 -8.52
C THR A 34 2.98 -4.91 -7.99
N LEU A 35 2.57 -3.88 -8.75
CA LEU A 35 2.70 -2.50 -8.30
C LEU A 35 1.84 -2.22 -7.05
N ARG A 36 0.58 -2.67 -7.05
CA ARG A 36 -0.31 -2.53 -5.89
C ARG A 36 0.27 -3.22 -4.65
N ASP A 37 0.73 -4.46 -4.80
CA ASP A 37 1.21 -5.26 -3.67
C ASP A 37 2.50 -4.66 -3.09
N LEU A 38 3.37 -4.10 -3.93
CA LEU A 38 4.55 -3.36 -3.50
C LEU A 38 4.17 -2.10 -2.70
N ILE A 39 3.23 -1.29 -3.21
CA ILE A 39 2.75 -0.09 -2.54
C ILE A 39 2.13 -0.45 -1.20
N GLU A 40 1.22 -1.43 -1.17
CA GLU A 40 0.55 -1.87 0.05
C GLU A 40 1.56 -2.32 1.09
N LYS A 41 2.46 -3.25 0.74
CA LYS A 41 3.49 -3.74 1.64
C LYS A 41 4.33 -2.61 2.22
N THR A 42 4.81 -1.69 1.37
CA THR A 42 5.67 -0.60 1.82
C THR A 42 4.91 0.39 2.70
N VAL A 43 3.70 0.80 2.33
CA VAL A 43 2.90 1.75 3.13
C VAL A 43 2.54 1.15 4.50
N LEU A 44 2.18 -0.14 4.54
CA LEU A 44 1.83 -0.82 5.79
C LEU A 44 2.99 -0.87 6.79
N GLN A 45 4.25 -0.91 6.33
CA GLN A 45 5.42 -0.86 7.22
C GLN A 45 5.55 0.45 8.01
N TYR A 46 5.02 1.55 7.47
CA TYR A 46 5.08 2.86 8.11
C TYR A 46 3.77 3.26 8.78
N ARG A 47 2.70 2.46 8.61
CA ARG A 47 1.43 2.71 9.28
C ARG A 47 1.58 2.46 10.77
N ASN A 48 1.11 3.40 11.59
CA ASN A 48 0.98 3.17 13.02
C ASN A 48 -0.17 2.19 13.28
N GLU A 49 0.19 0.94 13.58
CA GLU A 49 -0.80 -0.14 13.74
C GLU A 49 -1.72 0.07 14.94
N GLU A 50 -1.22 0.66 16.04
CA GLU A 50 -2.02 0.96 17.22
C GLU A 50 -3.13 1.97 16.91
N THR A 51 -2.81 3.03 16.17
CA THR A 51 -3.77 4.05 15.76
C THR A 51 -4.77 3.47 14.79
N TYR A 52 -4.32 2.63 13.86
CA TYR A 52 -5.20 1.95 12.91
C TYR A 52 -6.19 1.03 13.64
N GLN A 53 -5.71 0.24 14.59
CA GLN A 53 -6.55 -0.68 15.36
C GLN A 53 -7.62 0.04 16.17
N LYS A 54 -7.30 1.20 16.77
CA LYS A 54 -8.29 2.05 17.49
C LYS A 54 -9.41 2.54 16.55
N VAL A 55 -9.09 2.87 15.30
CA VAL A 55 -10.09 3.26 14.30
C VAL A 55 -10.97 2.07 13.92
N ILE A 56 -10.39 0.89 13.72
CA ILE A 56 -11.13 -0.34 13.42
C ILE A 56 -12.08 -0.75 14.56
N GLU A 57 -11.64 -0.62 15.82
CA GLU A 57 -12.49 -0.89 16.98
C GLU A 57 -13.71 0.01 17.03
N LYS A 58 -13.51 1.30 16.78
CA LYS A 58 -14.60 2.30 16.70
C LYS A 58 -15.55 2.02 15.53
N GLU A 59 -15.02 1.66 14.37
CA GLU A 59 -15.83 1.27 13.22
C GLU A 59 -16.70 0.04 13.54
N ASN A 60 -16.13 -0.97 14.20
CA ASN A 60 -16.84 -2.18 14.59
C ASN A 60 -17.92 -1.89 15.64
N GLU A 61 -17.69 -0.96 16.56
CA GLU A 61 -18.71 -0.49 17.48
C GLU A 61 -19.92 0.09 16.73
N TYR A 62 -19.68 0.97 15.75
CA TYR A 62 -20.74 1.54 14.93
C TYR A 62 -21.48 0.50 14.10
N LYS A 63 -20.76 -0.46 13.50
CA LYS A 63 -21.39 -1.58 12.79
C LYS A 63 -22.32 -2.38 13.70
N ARG A 64 -21.92 -2.68 14.94
CA ARG A 64 -22.78 -3.37 15.92
C ARG A 64 -24.03 -2.57 16.29
N ILE A 65 -23.93 -1.24 16.35
CA ILE A 65 -25.11 -0.39 16.57
C ILE A 65 -26.07 -0.52 15.39
N LEU A 66 -25.57 -0.42 14.16
CA LEU A 66 -26.39 -0.58 12.96
C LEU A 66 -27.04 -1.96 12.88
N GLU A 67 -26.31 -3.03 13.21
CA GLU A 67 -26.85 -4.40 13.27
C GLU A 67 -27.95 -4.55 14.32
N LYS A 68 -27.85 -3.85 15.46
CA LYS A 68 -28.91 -3.85 16.48
C LYS A 68 -30.17 -3.14 15.96
N VAL A 69 -29.98 -1.97 15.35
CA VAL A 69 -31.09 -1.20 14.76
C VAL A 69 -31.80 -2.02 13.69
N GLU A 70 -31.06 -2.70 12.80
CA GLU A 70 -31.64 -3.59 11.79
C GLU A 70 -32.50 -4.70 12.41
N LYS A 71 -32.01 -5.34 13.48
CA LYS A 71 -32.73 -6.42 14.18
C LYS A 71 -34.00 -5.94 14.86
N GLU A 72 -33.95 -4.76 15.47
CA GLU A 72 -35.06 -4.16 16.22
C GLU A 72 -36.00 -3.31 15.33
N TRP A 73 -35.68 -3.17 14.04
CA TRP A 73 -36.41 -2.34 13.08
C TRP A 73 -37.90 -2.67 12.97
N LYS A 74 -38.28 -3.95 13.14
CA LYS A 74 -39.68 -4.39 13.08
C LYS A 74 -40.46 -4.18 14.38
N THR A 75 -39.77 -3.82 15.46
CA THR A 75 -40.34 -3.64 16.81
C THR A 75 -40.34 -2.17 17.26
N LEU A 76 -39.81 -1.26 16.45
CA LEU A 76 -39.94 0.19 16.55
C LEU A 76 -41.21 0.67 15.83
#